data_AF-A0A536JA73-F1
#
_entry.id   AF-A0A536JA73-F1
#
_cell.length_a   1.000
_cell.length_b   1.000
_cell.length_c   1.000
_cell.angle_alpha   90.00
_cell.angle_beta   90.00
_cell.angle_gamma   90.00
#
_symmetry.space_group_name_H-M   'P 1'
#
loop_
_entity.id
_entity.type
_entity.pdbx_description
1 polymer ?
#
loop_
_entity_poly.entity_id
_entity_poly.type
_entity_poly.pdbx_seq_one_letter_code
_entity_poly.pdbx_strand_id
1 'polypeptide(L)' 'LWIEHIVHVLMQVVGRLVCMDAGRIIAEGAPEMVVSQAAVIDAYLGTGA' A
#
# COMPACT_ATOMS: atom_id res chain seq x y z
N LEU A 1 -5.20 -14.70 -0.71
CA LEU A 1 -4.39 -13.52 -1.07
C LEU A 1 -5.30 -12.63 -1.90
N TRP A 2 -5.63 -11.42 -1.43
CA TRP A 2 -6.51 -10.47 -2.14
C TRP A 2 -5.64 -9.32 -2.65
N ILE A 3 -5.72 -9.03 -3.94
CA ILE A 3 -5.02 -7.92 -4.62
C ILE A 3 -6.09 -6.96 -5.11
N GLU A 4 -5.96 -5.67 -4.77
CA GLU A 4 -6.96 -4.64 -5.05
C GLU A 4 -6.28 -3.29 -5.25
N HIS A 5 -6.87 -2.43 -6.09
CA HIS A 5 -6.40 -1.07 -6.31
C HIS A 5 -7.00 -0.07 -5.32
N ILE A 6 -8.17 -0.40 -4.76
CA ILE A 6 -8.88 0.43 -3.78
C ILE A 6 -8.40 0.12 -2.35
N VAL A 7 -7.37 0.84 -1.90
CA VAL A 7 -6.78 0.65 -0.57
C VAL A 7 -7.78 0.84 0.57
N HIS A 8 -8.77 1.73 0.41
CA HIS A 8 -9.77 2.02 1.45
C HIS A 8 -10.58 0.78 1.86
N VAL A 9 -10.82 -0.15 0.93
CA VAL A 9 -11.54 -1.40 1.21
C VAL A 9 -10.63 -2.38 1.94
N LEU A 10 -9.36 -2.49 1.53
CA LEU A 10 -8.39 -3.37 2.18
C LEU A 10 -8.20 -3.00 3.65
N MET A 11 -8.11 -1.70 3.95
CA MET A 11 -7.97 -1.16 5.31
C MET A 11 -9.03 -1.65 6.30
N GLN A 12 -10.23 -2.02 5.84
CA GLN A 12 -11.34 -2.44 6.70
C GLN A 12 -11.40 -3.95 6.94
N VAL A 13 -10.69 -4.76 6.15
CA VAL A 13 -10.89 -6.21 6.08
C VAL A 13 -9.62 -7.01 6.34
N VAL A 14 -8.44 -6.45 6.05
CA VAL A 14 -7.18 -7.20 6.12
C VAL A 14 -6.40 -6.93 7.42
N GLY A 15 -5.82 -7.98 8.00
CA GLY A 15 -4.93 -7.85 9.17
C GLY A 15 -3.47 -7.52 8.81
N ARG A 16 -3.07 -7.71 7.55
CA ARG A 16 -1.73 -7.43 7.02
C ARG A 16 -1.83 -6.95 5.58
N LEU A 17 -1.08 -5.90 5.25
CA LEU A 17 -1.02 -5.28 3.94
C LEU A 17 0.43 -5.34 3.42
N VAL A 18 0.57 -5.61 2.13
CA VAL A 18 1.83 -5.56 1.39
C VAL A 18 1.64 -4.58 0.26
N CYS A 19 2.49 -3.57 0.17
CA CYS A 19 2.49 -2.60 -0.91
C CYS A 19 3.71 -2.83 -1.82
N MET A 20 3.47 -2.83 -3.12
CA MET A 20 4.49 -3.09 -4.14
C MET A 20 4.48 -1.98 -5.19
N ASP A 21 5.66 -1.57 -5.60
CA ASP A 21 5.88 -0.64 -6.71
C ASP A 21 6.98 -1.19 -7.63
N ALA A 22 6.76 -1.11 -8.96
CA ALA A 22 7.68 -1.61 -10.00
C ALA A 22 8.27 -3.02 -9.73
N GLY A 23 7.46 -3.94 -9.19
CA GLY A 23 7.88 -5.31 -8.88
C GLY A 23 8.71 -5.46 -7.60
N ARG A 24 8.84 -4.42 -6.79
CA ARG A 24 9.53 -4.42 -5.49
C ARG A 24 8.53 -4.17 -4.36
N ILE A 25 8.71 -4.86 -3.23
CA ILE A 25 7.96 -4.55 -2.02
C ILE A 25 8.53 -3.26 -1.42
N ILE A 26 7.67 -2.28 -1.24
CA ILE A 26 8.04 -0.97 -0.67
C ILE A 26 7.61 -0.83 0.79
N ALA A 27 6.57 -1.56 1.21
CA ALA A 27 6.10 -1.58 2.59
C ALA A 27 5.31 -2.86 2.90
N GLU A 28 5.38 -3.30 4.15
CA GLU A 28 4.65 -4.45 4.66
C GLU A 28 4.33 -4.27 6.15
N GLY A 29 3.11 -4.61 6.55
CA GLY A 29 2.73 -4.58 7.96
C GLY A 29 1.23 -4.43 8.20
N ALA A 30 0.86 -3.86 9.35
CA ALA A 30 -0.52 -3.48 9.62
C ALA A 30 -0.98 -2.40 8.62
N PRO A 31 -2.23 -2.41 8.17
CA PRO A 31 -2.71 -1.49 7.14
C PRO A 31 -2.42 -0.02 7.46
N GLU A 32 -2.67 0.41 8.70
CA GLU A 32 -2.44 1.78 9.18
C GLU A 32 -0.96 2.21 9.15
N MET A 33 -0.04 1.29 9.44
CA MET A 33 1.39 1.54 9.36
C MET A 33 1.87 1.60 7.91
N VAL A 34 1.30 0.79 7.02
CA VAL A 34 1.72 0.73 5.62
C VAL A 34 1.31 2.01 4.89
N VAL A 35 0.05 2.44 5.04
CA VAL A 35 -0.45 3.64 4.33
C VAL A 35 0.15 4.96 4.82
N SER A 36 0.75 4.97 6.01
CA SER A 36 1.46 6.14 6.54
C SER A 36 2.92 6.22 6.09
N GLN A 37 3.44 5.21 5.38
CA GLN A 37 4.81 5.26 4.88
C GLN A 37 4.94 6.20 3.68
N ALA A 38 5.96 7.06 3.71
CA ALA A 38 6.26 7.99 2.63
C ALA A 38 6.37 7.29 1.27
N ALA A 39 7.07 6.15 1.20
CA ALA A 39 7.22 5.38 -0.04
C ALA A 39 5.87 4.90 -0.62
N VAL A 40 4.90 4.56 0.24
CA VAL A 40 3.55 4.15 -0.19
C VAL A 40 2.75 5.35 -0.69
N ILE A 41 2.84 6.48 0.00
CA ILE A 41 2.20 7.73 -0.40
C ILE A 41 2.75 8.19 -1.77
N ASP A 42 4.08 8.16 -1.93
CA ASP A 42 4.76 8.53 -3.18
C ASP A 42 4.36 7.61 -4.34
N ALA A 43 4.27 6.30 -4.09
CA ALA A 43 3.80 5.33 -5.09
C ALA A 43 2.32 5.54 -5.45
N TYR A 44 1.48 5.98 -4.51
CA TYR A 44 0.05 6.20 -4.73
C TYR A 44 -0.27 7.50 -5.46
N LEU A 45 0.44 8.58 -5.12
CA LEU A 45 0.30 9.88 -5.76
C LEU A 45 0.98 9.91 -7.14
N GLY A 46 1.92 8.99 -7.37
CA GLY A 46 2.83 9.02 -8.49
C GLY A 46 3.85 10.14 -8.32
N THR A 47 5.09 9.89 -8.72
CA THR A 47 6.00 10.99 -9.01
C THR A 47 5.46 11.65 -10.26
N GLY A 48 4.77 12.79 -10.11
CA GLY A 48 4.24 13.55 -11.23
C GLY A 48 5.33 13.81 -12.26
N ALA A 49 5.23 13.12 -13.39
CA ALA A 49 5.96 13.36 -14.61
C ALA A 49 4.95 13.73 -15.70
#